data_AF-A0A1Z1MR83-F1
#
_entry.id   AF-A0A1Z1MR83-F1
#
_cell.length_a   1.000
_cell.length_b   1.000
_cell.length_c   1.000
_cell.angle_alpha   90.00
_cell.angle_beta   90.00
_cell.angle_gamma   90.00
#
_symmetry.space_group_name_H-M   'P 1'
#
loop_
_entity.id
_entity.type
_entity.pdbx_description
1 polymer ?
#
loop_
_entity_poly.entity_id
_entity_poly.type
_entity_poly.pdbx_seq_one_letter_code
_entity_poly.pdbx_strand_id
1 'polypeptide(L)'
;MFFNINILSLMLGFFFANILSTIPAQTGDWNIISGAIITTFYESISKLIYTKANFKESYITTLINNFKIGILYGLFVDAFKLGS
;
A
#
# COMPACT_ATOMS: atom_id res chain seq x y z
N MET A 1 -20.36 -8.89 -9.67
CA MET A 1 -20.40 -7.58 -10.36
C MET A 1 -19.30 -6.60 -9.92
N PHE A 2 -18.74 -6.74 -8.71
CA PHE A 2 -17.71 -5.83 -8.17
C PHE A 2 -16.24 -6.15 -8.51
N PHE A 3 -15.98 -7.23 -9.25
CA PHE A 3 -14.62 -7.71 -9.55
C PHE A 3 -13.74 -6.65 -10.24
N ASN A 4 -14.29 -5.93 -11.23
CA ASN A 4 -13.55 -4.89 -11.95
C ASN A 4 -13.07 -3.75 -11.04
N ILE A 5 -13.91 -3.33 -10.08
CA ILE A 5 -13.57 -2.23 -9.18
C ILE A 5 -12.51 -2.69 -8.17
N ASN A 6 -12.54 -3.96 -7.74
CA ASN A 6 -11.48 -4.54 -6.90
C ASN A 6 -10.13 -4.60 -7.62
N ILE A 7 -10.10 -5.02 -8.90
CA ILE A 7 -8.87 -5.00 -9.71
C ILE A 7 -8.38 -3.57 -9.89
N LEU A 8 -9.29 -2.64 -10.20
CA LEU A 8 -8.93 -1.24 -10.40
C LEU A 8 -8.35 -0.63 -9.12
N SER A 9 -8.91 -0.96 -7.96
CA SER A 9 -8.38 -0.56 -6.65
C SER A 9 -6.98 -1.15 -6.38
N LEU A 10 -6.76 -2.42 -6.73
CA LEU A 10 -5.45 -3.06 -6.60
C LEU A 10 -4.40 -2.44 -7.53
N MET A 11 -4.75 -2.19 -8.79
CA MET A 11 -3.88 -1.55 -9.78
C MET A 11 -3.56 -0.10 -9.41
N LEU A 12 -4.54 0.64 -8.85
CA LEU A 12 -4.30 1.97 -8.29
C LEU A 12 -3.28 1.91 -7.15
N GLY A 13 -3.39 0.94 -6.24
CA GLY A 13 -2.41 0.76 -5.16
C GLY A 13 -1.00 0.50 -5.70
N PHE A 14 -0.88 -0.34 -6.72
CA PHE A 14 0.39 -0.62 -7.39
C PHE A 14 0.99 0.63 -8.06
N PHE A 15 0.17 1.46 -8.71
CA PHE A 15 0.64 2.71 -9.29
C PHE A 15 1.15 3.70 -8.23
N PHE A 16 0.45 3.80 -7.09
CA PHE A 16 0.90 4.63 -5.97
C PHE A 16 2.23 4.15 -5.37
N ALA A 17 2.48 2.84 -5.33
CA ALA A 17 3.76 2.31 -4.88
C ALA A 17 4.95 2.83 -5.69
N ASN A 18 4.83 2.91 -7.02
CA ASN A 18 5.89 3.45 -7.89
C ASN A 18 6.15 4.94 -7.64
N ILE A 19 5.12 5.71 -7.30
CA ILE A 19 5.28 7.12 -6.91
C ILE A 19 5.97 7.21 -5.54
N LEU A 20 5.54 6.37 -4.58
CA LEU A 20 6.13 6.30 -3.25
C LEU A 20 7.57 5.81 -3.27
N SER A 21 7.96 4.93 -4.19
CA SER A 21 9.33 4.43 -4.32
C SER A 21 10.26 5.49 -4.94
N THR A 22 9.76 6.35 -5.81
CA THR A 22 10.58 7.37 -6.50
C THR A 22 10.86 8.63 -5.66
N ILE A 23 9.95 9.04 -4.76
CA ILE A 23 10.13 10.25 -3.93
C ILE A 23 11.38 10.16 -3.01
N PRO A 24 11.61 9.08 -2.25
CA PRO A 24 12.77 8.95 -1.36
C PRO A 24 14.01 8.38 -2.06
N ALA A 25 13.83 7.60 -3.14
CA ALA A 25 14.96 6.98 -3.86
C ALA A 25 15.80 7.99 -4.67
N GLN A 26 15.32 9.22 -4.85
CA GLN A 26 16.02 10.24 -5.64
C GLN A 26 17.42 10.59 -5.10
N THR A 27 17.64 10.42 -3.78
CA THR A 27 18.93 10.68 -3.11
C THR A 27 19.63 9.43 -2.59
N GLY A 28 19.05 8.23 -2.79
CA GLY A 28 19.65 6.92 -2.43
C GLY A 28 19.77 6.62 -0.93
N ASP A 29 20.07 7.60 -0.10
CA ASP A 29 20.43 7.41 1.32
C ASP A 29 19.23 7.23 2.26
N TRP A 30 18.02 7.60 1.82
CA TRP A 30 16.83 7.71 2.69
C TRP A 30 15.93 6.47 2.66
N ASN A 31 16.37 5.37 2.05
CA ASN A 31 15.53 4.20 1.79
C ASN A 31 15.01 3.53 3.08
N ILE A 32 15.86 3.40 4.10
CA ILE A 32 15.52 2.77 5.38
C ILE A 32 14.48 3.61 6.16
N ILE A 33 14.68 4.94 6.18
CA ILE A 33 13.77 5.88 6.85
C ILE A 33 12.42 5.89 6.14
N SER A 34 12.43 5.87 4.81
CA SER A 34 11.19 5.77 4.02
C SER A 34 10.42 4.48 4.30
N GLY A 35 11.09 3.33 4.35
CA GLY A 35 10.46 2.05 4.69
C GLY A 35 9.82 2.06 6.08
N ALA A 36 10.48 2.66 7.07
CA ALA A 36 9.93 2.82 8.42
C ALA A 36 8.67 3.72 8.43
N ILE A 37 8.69 4.84 7.70
CA ILE A 37 7.52 5.73 7.56
C ILE A 37 6.35 5.02 6.89
N ILE A 38 6.60 4.30 5.79
CA ILE A 38 5.56 3.56 5.08
C ILE A 38 4.96 2.47 5.98
N THR A 39 5.80 1.74 6.71
CA THR A 39 5.36 0.66 7.61
C THR A 39 4.53 1.20 8.78
N THR A 40 4.96 2.30 9.41
CA THR A 40 4.21 2.95 10.50
C THR A 40 2.87 3.51 10.04
N PHE A 41 2.81 4.07 8.82
CA PHE A 41 1.56 4.54 8.22
C PHE A 41 0.62 3.37 7.89
N TYR A 42 1.15 2.28 7.33
CA TYR A 42 0.39 1.06 7.05
C TYR A 42 -0.22 0.44 8.32
N GLU A 43 0.56 0.36 9.39
CA GLU A 43 0.13 -0.16 10.68
C GLU A 43 -0.91 0.76 11.33
N SER A 44 -0.72 2.08 11.22
CA SER A 44 -1.69 3.06 11.72
C SER A 44 -3.05 2.94 11.02
N ILE A 45 -3.07 2.80 9.69
CA ILE A 45 -4.31 2.56 8.93
C ILE A 45 -4.95 1.23 9.34
N SER A 46 -4.15 0.18 9.47
CA SER A 46 -4.67 -1.14 9.86
C SER A 46 -5.27 -1.10 11.25
N LYS A 47 -4.60 -0.46 12.22
CA LYS A 47 -5.14 -0.22 13.55
C LYS A 47 -6.47 0.52 13.49
N LEU A 48 -6.58 1.60 12.69
CA LEU A 48 -7.83 2.36 12.55
C LEU A 48 -9.00 1.54 11.96
N ILE A 49 -8.72 0.67 10.98
CA ILE A 49 -9.72 -0.21 10.36
C ILE A 49 -10.19 -1.27 11.37
N TYR A 50 -9.27 -1.92 12.08
CA TYR A 50 -9.57 -3.06 12.95
C TYR A 50 -10.00 -2.67 14.37
N THR A 51 -9.59 -1.52 14.91
CA THR A 51 -10.06 -1.07 16.25
C THR A 51 -11.54 -0.70 16.26
N LYS A 52 -12.11 -0.32 15.11
CA LYS A 52 -13.55 -0.12 14.97
C LYS A 52 -14.24 -1.39 14.47
N ALA A 53 -14.04 -2.49 15.18
CA ALA A 53 -14.58 -3.84 14.91
C ALA A 53 -16.11 -3.94 14.69
N ASN A 54 -16.85 -2.83 14.80
CA ASN A 54 -18.28 -2.73 14.48
C ASN A 54 -18.58 -2.22 13.06
N PHE A 55 -17.57 -1.91 12.24
CA PHE A 55 -17.80 -1.72 10.80
C PHE A 55 -18.14 -3.07 10.18
N LYS A 56 -19.44 -3.37 10.09
CA LYS A 56 -20.01 -4.36 9.15
C LYS A 56 -19.18 -4.33 7.88
N GLU A 57 -18.71 -5.48 7.42
CA GLU A 57 -17.88 -5.65 6.22
C GLU A 57 -18.46 -4.86 5.04
N SER A 58 -18.02 -3.61 4.92
CA SER A 58 -18.45 -2.73 3.88
C SER A 58 -17.59 -3.02 2.68
N TYR A 59 -18.21 -2.98 1.51
CA TYR A 59 -17.51 -3.05 0.25
C TYR A 59 -16.36 -2.01 0.16
N ILE A 60 -16.49 -0.88 0.85
CA ILE A 60 -15.45 0.16 0.97
C ILE A 60 -14.22 -0.37 1.73
N THR A 61 -14.41 -1.16 2.78
CA THR A 61 -13.30 -1.77 3.53
C THR A 61 -12.53 -2.75 2.66
N THR A 62 -13.24 -3.53 1.84
CA THR A 62 -12.63 -4.44 0.85
C THR A 62 -11.81 -3.68 -0.19
N LEU A 63 -12.29 -2.53 -0.67
CA LEU A 63 -11.54 -1.66 -1.58
C LEU A 63 -10.28 -1.09 -0.93
N ILE A 64 -10.38 -0.58 0.29
CA ILE A 64 -9.20 -0.06 1.01
C ILE A 64 -8.17 -1.18 1.25
N ASN A 65 -8.63 -2.41 1.55
CA ASN A 65 -7.75 -3.56 1.69
C ASN A 65 -7.08 -3.96 0.37
N ASN A 66 -7.81 -3.98 -0.75
CA ASN A 66 -7.23 -4.25 -2.08
C ASN A 66 -6.20 -3.20 -2.49
N PHE A 67 -6.47 -1.92 -2.20
CA PHE A 67 -5.52 -0.83 -2.44
C PHE A 67 -4.24 -1.00 -1.60
N LYS A 68 -4.37 -1.34 -0.32
CA LYS A 68 -3.23 -1.64 0.57
C LYS A 68 -2.37 -2.79 0.05
N ILE A 69 -2.99 -3.88 -0.41
CA ILE A 69 -2.28 -5.02 -1.00
C ILE A 69 -1.52 -4.57 -2.26
N GLY A 70 -2.14 -3.75 -3.11
CA GLY A 70 -1.50 -3.19 -4.30
C GLY A 70 -0.23 -2.38 -3.99
N ILE A 71 -0.28 -1.53 -2.95
CA ILE A 71 0.89 -0.75 -2.52
C ILE A 71 2.02 -1.67 -2.06
N LEU A 72 1.70 -2.63 -1.21
CA LEU A 72 2.69 -3.52 -0.60
C LEU A 72 3.36 -4.41 -1.67
N TYR A 73 2.57 -4.91 -2.62
CA TYR A 73 3.08 -5.67 -3.76
C TYR A 73 3.98 -4.81 -4.67
N GLY A 74 3.58 -3.58 -4.98
CA GLY A 74 4.38 -2.68 -5.81
C GLY A 74 5.74 -2.34 -5.19
N LEU A 75 5.75 -1.98 -3.89
CA LEU A 75 7.00 -1.69 -3.17
C LEU A 75 7.91 -2.91 -3.08
N PHE A 76 7.34 -4.11 -2.88
CA PHE A 76 8.12 -5.35 -2.85
C PHE A 76 8.77 -5.65 -4.21
N VAL A 77 8.02 -5.50 -5.30
CA VAL A 77 8.52 -5.69 -6.66
C VAL A 77 9.63 -4.69 -6.98
N ASP A 78 9.49 -3.42 -6.61
CA ASP A 78 10.53 -2.41 -6.82
C ASP A 78 11.78 -2.66 -5.97
N ALA A 79 11.62 -3.07 -4.71
CA ALA A 79 12.75 -3.47 -3.87
C ALA A 79 13.49 -4.68 -4.46
N PHE A 80 12.76 -5.66 -5.01
CA PHE A 80 13.35 -6.82 -5.68
C PHE A 80 14.15 -6.41 -6.93
N LYS A 81 13.66 -5.45 -7.72
CA LYS A 81 14.39 -4.91 -8.89
C LYS A 81 15.70 -4.20 -8.51
N LEU A 82 15.73 -3.52 -7.37
CA LEU A 82 16.90 -2.74 -6.93
C LEU A 82 17.90 -3.60 -6.15
N GLY A 83 17.49 -4.76 -5.65
CA GLY A 83 18.32 -5.71 -4.90
C GLY A 83 19.00 -6.80 -5.75
N SER A 84 18.83 -6.78 -7.08
CA SER A 84 19.53 -7.65 -8.04
C SER A 84 20.67 -6.91 -8.72
#